data_AF-A0AAV6LD93-F1
#
_entry.id   AF-A0AAV6LD93-F1
#
_cell.length_a   1.000
_cell.length_b   1.000
_cell.length_c   1.000
_cell.angle_alpha   90.00
_cell.angle_beta   90.00
_cell.angle_gamma   90.00
#
_symmetry.space_group_name_H-M   'P 1'
#
loop_
_entity.id
_entity.type
_entity.pdbx_description
1 polymer ?
#
loop_
_entity_poly.entity_id
_entity_poly.type
_entity_poly.pdbx_seq_one_letter_code
_entity_poly.pdbx_strand_id
1 'polypeptide(L)'
;MTLLRHKIQELISMRRPDCIVSDMLHPWTAGAAAKIGIMRLVFQGTCMFTSSLKDAIQSPYSPHLKTQSNCEPFVIPGLPDPITMTDHSFPISNPKRVYTQLMEEWRDAELKSYGVLVNNFYELDC
;
A
#
# COMPACT_ATOMS: atom_id res chain seq x y z
N MET A 1 -4.62 -7.69 -13.05
CA MET A 1 -5.85 -6.91 -12.77
C MET A 1 -6.16 -5.93 -13.90
N THR A 2 -6.54 -6.42 -15.10
CA THR A 2 -6.74 -5.57 -16.29
C THR A 2 -8.08 -5.77 -16.99
N LEU A 3 -8.80 -6.86 -16.69
CA LEU A 3 -10.03 -7.23 -17.40
C LEU A 3 -11.10 -6.13 -17.38
N LEU A 4 -11.26 -5.46 -16.23
CA LEU A 4 -12.26 -4.40 -16.05
C LEU A 4 -11.72 -2.99 -16.32
N ARG A 5 -10.40 -2.85 -16.55
CA ARG A 5 -9.73 -1.54 -16.61
C ARG A 5 -10.35 -0.63 -17.67
N HIS A 6 -10.49 -1.11 -18.90
CA HIS A 6 -11.02 -0.30 -19.99
C HIS A 6 -12.46 0.18 -19.71
N LYS A 7 -13.34 -0.73 -19.30
CA LYS A 7 -14.74 -0.41 -18.99
C LYS A 7 -14.86 0.60 -17.84
N ILE A 8 -14.03 0.47 -16.81
CA ILE A 8 -14.02 1.41 -15.68
C ILE A 8 -13.48 2.79 -16.13
N GLN A 9 -12.42 2.84 -16.93
CA GLN A 9 -11.89 4.12 -17.44
C GLN A 9 -12.89 4.85 -18.33
N GLU A 10 -13.62 4.12 -19.17
CA GLU A 10 -14.71 4.67 -19.98
C GLU A 10 -15.84 5.20 -19.09
N LEU A 11 -16.26 4.42 -18.09
CA LEU A 11 -17.28 4.83 -17.14
C LEU A 11 -16.89 6.11 -16.37
N ILE A 12 -15.65 6.18 -15.87
CA ILE A 12 -15.10 7.36 -15.19
C ILE A 12 -15.14 8.58 -16.11
N SER A 13 -14.71 8.43 -17.36
CA SER A 13 -14.67 9.52 -18.34
C SER A 13 -16.06 10.01 -18.73
N MET A 14 -17.03 9.10 -18.86
CA MET A 14 -18.42 9.39 -19.19
C MET A 14 -19.15 10.07 -18.02
N ARG A 15 -19.00 9.53 -16.80
CA ARG A 15 -19.77 9.97 -15.63
C ARG A 15 -19.16 11.17 -14.93
N ARG A 16 -17.85 11.38 -15.05
CA ARG A 16 -17.08 12.47 -14.39
C ARG A 16 -17.46 12.65 -12.91
N PRO A 17 -17.23 11.62 -12.07
CA PRO A 17 -17.51 11.75 -10.64
C PRO A 17 -16.58 12.77 -9.99
N ASP A 18 -16.98 13.34 -8.85
CA ASP A 18 -16.13 14.28 -8.10
C ASP A 18 -14.89 13.60 -7.47
N CYS A 19 -15.01 12.31 -7.16
CA CYS A 19 -13.97 11.51 -6.54
C CYS A 19 -14.09 10.02 -6.91
N ILE A 20 -12.97 9.31 -6.90
CA ILE A 20 -12.89 7.86 -7.00
C ILE A 20 -12.35 7.30 -5.70
N VAL A 21 -13.08 6.37 -5.08
CA VAL A 21 -12.53 5.45 -4.07
C VAL A 21 -12.20 4.14 -4.77
N SER A 22 -10.97 3.67 -4.63
CA SER A 22 -10.53 2.44 -5.31
C SER A 22 -9.51 1.68 -4.49
N ASP A 23 -9.57 0.37 -4.62
CA ASP A 23 -8.70 -0.56 -3.90
C ASP A 23 -7.22 -0.40 -4.31
N MET A 24 -6.30 -0.64 -3.37
CA MET A 24 -4.86 -0.58 -3.60
C MET A 24 -4.36 -1.49 -4.73
N LEU A 25 -5.05 -2.61 -5.00
CA LEU A 25 -4.75 -3.55 -6.09
C LEU A 25 -5.07 -2.99 -7.49
N HIS A 26 -5.67 -1.80 -7.56
CA HIS A 26 -5.98 -1.10 -8.81
C HIS A 26 -5.16 0.21 -8.95
N PRO A 27 -3.82 0.17 -8.91
CA PRO A 27 -2.97 1.38 -8.90
C PRO A 27 -3.18 2.28 -10.12
N TRP A 28 -3.57 1.70 -11.26
CA TRP A 28 -3.87 2.43 -12.50
C TRP A 28 -5.01 3.46 -12.37
N THR A 29 -5.86 3.35 -11.34
CA THR A 29 -6.94 4.29 -11.07
C THR A 29 -6.42 5.67 -10.66
N ALA A 30 -5.21 5.77 -10.08
CA ALA A 30 -4.55 7.05 -9.81
C ALA A 30 -4.33 7.85 -11.11
N GLY A 31 -3.79 7.18 -12.13
CA GLY A 31 -3.62 7.79 -13.46
C GLY A 31 -4.95 8.08 -14.16
N ALA A 32 -5.99 7.28 -13.93
CA ALA A 32 -7.32 7.54 -14.50
C ALA A 32 -7.97 8.79 -13.89
N ALA A 33 -7.89 8.97 -12.57
CA ALA A 33 -8.39 10.13 -11.86
C ALA A 33 -7.64 11.41 -12.27
N ALA A 34 -6.30 11.35 -12.29
CA ALA A 34 -5.44 12.47 -12.67
C ALA A 34 -5.72 12.98 -14.10
N LYS A 35 -5.98 12.07 -15.05
CA LYS A 35 -6.28 12.42 -16.45
C LYS A 35 -7.51 13.31 -16.63
N ILE A 36 -8.48 13.21 -15.74
CA ILE A 36 -9.71 14.02 -15.79
C ILE A 36 -9.79 15.05 -14.66
N GLY A 37 -8.70 15.22 -13.89
CA GLY A 37 -8.58 16.25 -12.87
C GLY A 37 -9.41 16.02 -11.60
N ILE A 38 -9.70 14.75 -11.25
CA ILE A 38 -10.50 14.42 -10.05
C ILE A 38 -9.65 13.74 -8.97
N MET A 39 -10.14 13.76 -7.74
CA MET A 39 -9.45 13.16 -6.60
C MET A 39 -9.58 11.64 -6.61
N ARG A 40 -8.53 10.95 -6.15
CA ARG A 40 -8.60 9.54 -5.79
C ARG A 40 -8.32 9.36 -4.30
N LEU A 41 -9.16 8.59 -3.63
CA LEU A 41 -8.87 7.98 -2.33
C LEU A 41 -8.54 6.51 -2.53
N VAL A 42 -7.39 6.07 -2.00
CA VAL A 42 -7.05 4.64 -2.00
C VAL A 42 -7.67 3.96 -0.79
N PHE A 43 -8.24 2.78 -1.00
CA PHE A 43 -8.71 1.92 0.07
C PHE A 43 -7.78 0.71 0.18
N GLN A 44 -7.08 0.57 1.32
CA GLN A 44 -6.15 -0.55 1.55
C GLN A 44 -6.83 -1.77 2.19
N GLY A 45 -7.99 -1.60 2.82
CA GLY A 45 -8.71 -2.69 3.52
C GLY A 45 -8.02 -3.23 4.78
N THR A 46 -6.87 -2.67 5.19
CA THR A 46 -6.11 -3.07 6.38
C THR A 46 -6.23 -2.05 7.52
N CYS A 47 -5.88 -2.43 8.75
CA CYS A 47 -5.79 -1.52 9.90
C CYS A 47 -4.56 -0.59 9.82
N MET A 48 -4.53 0.48 10.64
CA MET A 48 -3.41 1.43 10.66
C MET A 48 -2.10 0.75 11.05
N PHE A 49 -2.13 -0.17 12.02
CA PHE A 49 -0.94 -0.94 12.40
C PHE A 49 -0.27 -1.64 11.21
N THR A 50 -1.05 -2.24 10.32
CA THR A 50 -0.52 -2.90 9.12
C THR A 50 0.11 -1.90 8.14
N SER A 51 -0.48 -0.73 7.98
CA SER A 51 0.06 0.34 7.14
C SER A 51 1.37 0.89 7.70
N SER A 52 1.45 1.11 9.02
CA SER A 52 2.67 1.54 9.71
C SER A 52 3.80 0.51 9.59
N LEU A 53 3.49 -0.79 9.75
CA LEU A 53 4.45 -1.86 9.54
C LEU A 53 5.01 -1.87 8.11
N LYS A 54 4.14 -1.74 7.10
CA LYS A 54 4.55 -1.69 5.69
C LYS A 54 5.54 -0.56 5.44
N ASP A 55 5.27 0.64 5.95
CA ASP A 55 6.16 1.79 5.75
C ASP A 55 7.51 1.61 6.48
N ALA A 56 7.50 1.15 7.73
CA ALA A 56 8.71 0.86 8.50
C ALA A 56 9.61 -0.20 7.84
N ILE A 57 9.00 -1.21 7.21
CA ILE A 57 9.73 -2.26 6.49
C ILE A 57 10.26 -1.76 5.15
N GLN A 58 9.52 -0.92 4.43
CA GLN A 58 9.96 -0.37 3.15
C GLN A 58 11.10 0.64 3.28
N SER A 59 11.45 1.05 4.50
CA SER A 59 12.63 1.89 4.75
C SER A 59 13.91 1.21 4.22
N PRO A 60 14.78 1.94 3.50
CA PRO A 60 16.07 1.40 3.04
C PRO A 60 17.01 1.02 4.21
N TYR A 61 16.70 1.48 5.42
CA TYR A 61 17.44 1.16 6.64
C TYR A 61 16.79 0.05 7.47
N SER A 62 15.78 -0.62 6.93
CA SER A 62 15.01 -1.61 7.67
C SER A 62 15.89 -2.81 8.10
N PRO A 63 15.81 -3.25 9.37
CA PRO A 63 16.67 -4.32 9.91
C PRO A 63 16.60 -5.65 9.17
N HIS A 64 15.45 -5.98 8.57
CA HIS A 64 15.25 -7.22 7.83
C HIS A 64 16.28 -7.42 6.69
N LEU A 65 16.73 -6.32 6.08
CA LEU A 65 17.73 -6.32 5.00
C LEU A 65 19.12 -6.80 5.44
N LYS A 66 19.39 -6.82 6.75
CA LYS A 66 20.67 -7.23 7.34
C LYS A 66 20.65 -8.65 7.90
N THR A 67 19.48 -9.29 7.92
CA THR A 67 19.34 -10.64 8.46
C THR A 67 20.03 -11.66 7.55
N GLN A 68 20.67 -12.66 8.16
CA GLN A 68 21.36 -13.73 7.44
C GLN A 68 20.45 -14.95 7.23
N SER A 69 19.31 -15.00 7.93
CA SER A 69 18.33 -16.08 7.87
C SER A 69 16.91 -15.53 7.93
N ASN A 70 15.99 -16.15 7.18
CA ASN A 70 14.59 -15.72 7.18
C ASN A 70 13.87 -15.95 8.52
N CYS A 71 14.48 -16.75 9.42
CA CYS A 71 13.98 -17.01 10.76
C CYS A 71 14.64 -16.13 11.84
N GLU A 72 15.63 -15.31 11.47
CA GLU A 72 16.30 -14.41 12.39
C GLU A 72 15.33 -13.30 12.83
N PRO A 73 15.11 -13.11 14.14
CA PRO A 73 14.21 -12.08 14.63
C PRO A 73 14.87 -10.69 14.57
N PHE A 74 14.08 -9.68 14.25
CA PHE A 74 14.46 -8.27 14.28
C PHE A 74 13.33 -7.40 14.81
N VAL A 75 13.68 -6.25 15.38
CA VAL A 75 12.71 -5.27 15.89
C VAL A 75 12.35 -4.28 14.79
N ILE A 76 11.05 -4.00 14.63
CA ILE A 76 10.58 -2.99 13.67
C ILE A 76 10.87 -1.58 14.22
N PRO A 77 11.61 -0.73 13.47
CA PRO A 77 11.88 0.63 13.91
C PRO A 77 10.64 1.54 13.75
N GLY A 78 10.55 2.57 14.58
CA GLY A 78 9.58 3.67 14.40
C GLY A 78 8.16 3.42 14.93
N LEU A 79 7.89 2.25 15.51
CA LEU A 79 6.66 1.99 16.26
C LEU A 79 6.79 2.43 17.72
N PRO A 80 5.68 2.82 18.38
CA PRO A 80 5.70 3.23 19.80
C PRO A 80 6.10 2.07 20.72
N ASP A 81 5.66 0.86 20.39
CA ASP A 81 5.99 -0.36 21.11
C ASP A 81 6.95 -1.25 20.32
N PRO A 82 7.87 -1.97 20.99
CA PRO A 82 8.81 -2.87 20.33
C PRO A 82 8.08 -4.10 19.77
N ILE A 83 7.96 -4.16 18.45
CA ILE A 83 7.43 -5.33 17.74
C ILE A 83 8.60 -6.11 17.13
N THR A 84 8.71 -7.39 17.51
CA THR A 84 9.71 -8.32 16.95
C THR A 84 9.07 -9.18 15.88
N MET A 85 9.73 -9.28 14.72
CA MET A 85 9.27 -10.07 13.57
C MET A 85 10.43 -10.85 12.96
N THR A 86 10.10 -11.83 12.12
CA THR A 86 11.06 -12.56 11.29
C THR A 86 10.77 -12.30 9.83
N ASP A 87 11.76 -12.48 8.96
CA ASP A 87 11.58 -12.21 7.53
C ASP A 87 10.52 -13.12 6.91
N HIS A 88 10.45 -14.38 7.37
CA HIS A 88 9.42 -15.34 6.96
C HIS A 88 7.99 -14.86 7.24
N SER A 89 7.78 -14.04 8.27
CA SER A 89 6.44 -13.52 8.59
C SER A 89 5.93 -12.51 7.57
N PHE A 90 6.80 -12.03 6.66
CA PHE A 90 6.46 -11.12 5.58
C PHE A 90 6.69 -11.74 4.20
N PRO A 91 5.65 -11.92 3.37
CA PRO A 91 5.84 -12.29 1.97
C PRO A 91 6.51 -11.17 1.11
N ILE A 92 6.78 -10.00 1.71
CA ILE A 92 7.33 -8.79 1.06
C ILE A 92 8.87 -8.84 0.91
N SER A 93 9.56 -9.59 1.75
CA SER A 93 11.01 -9.47 1.93
C SER A 93 11.90 -10.12 0.87
N ASN A 94 11.32 -10.85 -0.08
CA ASN A 94 12.09 -11.54 -1.11
C ASN A 94 12.17 -10.70 -2.40
N PRO A 95 13.28 -9.98 -2.67
CA PRO A 95 13.42 -9.12 -3.85
C PRO A 95 13.39 -9.87 -5.19
N LYS A 96 13.44 -11.22 -5.19
CA LYS A 96 13.28 -12.03 -6.40
C LYS A 96 11.82 -12.31 -6.76
N ARG A 97 10.84 -11.77 -6.00
CA ARG A 97 9.41 -12.00 -6.25
C ARG A 97 8.79 -10.80 -6.95
N VAL A 98 7.93 -11.11 -7.93
CA VAL A 98 6.99 -10.19 -8.64
C VAL A 98 6.26 -9.23 -7.68
N TYR A 99 6.13 -9.63 -6.41
CA TYR A 99 5.52 -8.88 -5.34
C TYR A 99 6.23 -7.54 -5.02
N THR A 100 7.55 -7.44 -5.18
CA THR A 100 8.29 -6.19 -4.89
C THR A 100 7.94 -5.07 -5.88
N GLN A 101 7.87 -5.38 -7.18
CA GLN A 101 7.44 -4.40 -8.19
C GLN A 101 5.99 -3.96 -7.99
N LEU A 102 5.09 -4.88 -7.64
CA LEU A 102 3.71 -4.54 -7.32
C LEU A 102 3.60 -3.63 -6.10
N MET A 103 4.43 -3.85 -5.07
CA MET A 103 4.47 -2.98 -3.90
C MET A 103 4.92 -1.56 -4.23
N GLU A 104 5.92 -1.42 -5.11
CA GLU A 104 6.37 -0.11 -5.61
C GLU A 104 5.25 0.58 -6.40
N GLU A 105 4.56 -0.13 -7.28
CA GLU A 105 3.39 0.41 -8.02
C GLU A 105 2.26 0.84 -7.07
N TRP A 106 1.99 0.07 -6.03
CA TRP A 106 0.97 0.40 -5.03
C TRP A 106 1.37 1.64 -4.23
N ARG A 107 2.62 1.71 -3.76
CA ARG A 107 3.16 2.86 -3.04
C ARG A 107 3.13 4.13 -3.89
N ASP A 108 3.57 4.05 -5.15
CA ASP A 108 3.54 5.18 -6.08
C ASP A 108 2.10 5.66 -6.35
N ALA A 109 1.16 4.72 -6.56
CA ALA A 109 -0.24 5.07 -6.76
C ALA A 109 -0.88 5.68 -5.50
N GLU A 110 -0.50 5.23 -4.31
CA GLU A 110 -0.91 5.81 -3.03
C GLU A 110 -0.38 7.23 -2.85
N LEU A 111 0.91 7.47 -3.10
CA LEU A 111 1.52 8.80 -3.03
C LEU A 111 0.94 9.79 -4.06
N LYS A 112 0.46 9.29 -5.20
CA LYS A 112 -0.26 10.07 -6.22
C LYS A 112 -1.75 10.27 -5.91
N SER A 113 -2.27 9.62 -4.87
CA SER A 113 -3.66 9.77 -4.45
C SER A 113 -3.81 11.01 -3.55
N TYR A 114 -5.04 11.49 -3.43
CA TYR A 114 -5.34 12.58 -2.50
C TYR A 114 -5.18 12.15 -1.04
N GLY A 115 -5.47 10.88 -0.76
CA GLY A 115 -5.32 10.31 0.58
C GLY A 115 -5.70 8.84 0.63
N VAL A 116 -5.60 8.28 1.83
CA VAL A 116 -5.94 6.89 2.14
C VAL A 116 -7.22 6.87 2.97
N LEU A 117 -8.20 6.11 2.51
CA LEU A 117 -9.35 5.73 3.32
C LEU A 117 -8.98 4.48 4.12
N VAL A 118 -8.99 4.60 5.44
CA VAL A 118 -8.65 3.52 6.37
C VAL A 118 -9.92 3.05 7.06
N ASN A 119 -10.21 1.75 6.97
CA ASN A 119 -11.32 1.15 7.71
C ASN A 119 -10.89 0.89 9.15
N ASN A 120 -10.85 1.97 9.94
CA ASN A 120 -10.39 1.95 11.31
C ASN A 120 -11.06 3.05 12.12
N PHE A 121 -10.95 2.99 13.44
CA PHE A 121 -11.32 4.07 14.35
C PHE A 121 -10.12 4.44 15.21
N TYR A 122 -10.06 5.68 15.67
CA TYR A 122 -8.88 6.24 16.32
C TYR A 122 -8.49 5.47 17.58
N GLU A 123 -9.48 5.09 18.38
CA GLU A 123 -9.34 4.41 19.67
C GLU A 123 -8.77 2.99 19.55
N LEU A 124 -8.74 2.38 18.36
CA LEU A 124 -8.23 1.02 18.19
C LEU A 124 -6.70 0.94 18.29
N ASP A 125 -6.00 1.96 17.80
CA ASP A 125 -4.54 1.99 17.65
C ASP A 125 -3.89 3.11 18.48
N CYS A 126 -4.57 3.56 19.56
CA CYS A 126 -4.08 4.54 20.53
C CYS A 126 -2.99 3.99 21.45
#